data_AF-A0A967KFM3-F1
#
_entry.id   AF-A0A967KFM3-F1
#
_cell.length_a   1.000
_cell.length_b   1.000
_cell.length_c   1.000
_cell.angle_alpha   90.00
_cell.angle_beta   90.00
_cell.angle_gamma   90.00
#
_symmetry.space_group_name_H-M   'P 1'
#
loop_
_entity.id
_entity.type
_entity.pdbx_description
1 polymer ?
#
loop_
_entity_poly.entity_id
_entity_poly.type
_entity_poly.pdbx_seq_one_letter_code
_entity_poly.pdbx_strand_id
1 'polypeptide(L)' 'MHSANTLLANARDLVRDWDLSEKDIILSLSPLSHHIAWVAMAQWLVCGGQLVTGMPPEGKSRLDWIIENEASYVL' A
#
# COMPACT_ATOMS: atom_id res chain seq x y z
N MET A 1 15.00 -5.95 -13.38
CA MET A 1 15.67 -4.83 -14.08
C MET A 1 15.07 -3.51 -13.61
N HIS A 2 15.09 -3.27 -12.29
CA HIS A 2 14.53 -2.06 -11.67
C HIS A 2 15.64 -1.32 -10.94
N SER A 3 15.65 0.00 -11.03
CA SER A 3 16.38 0.89 -10.13
C SER A 3 15.43 1.50 -9.11
N ALA A 4 16.00 2.05 -8.03
CA ALA A 4 15.23 2.83 -7.06
C ALA A 4 14.41 3.94 -7.75
N ASN A 5 15.00 4.63 -8.74
CA ASN A 5 14.28 5.67 -9.46
C ASN A 5 13.11 5.13 -10.28
N THR A 6 13.28 4.00 -10.98
CA THR A 6 12.17 3.42 -11.77
C THR A 6 11.02 2.92 -10.90
N LEU A 7 11.28 2.51 -9.65
CA LEU A 7 10.24 2.07 -8.71
C LEU A 7 9.53 3.24 -8.02
N LEU A 8 10.23 4.35 -7.80
CA LEU A 8 9.65 5.51 -7.11
C LEU A 8 9.04 6.54 -8.06
N ALA A 9 9.36 6.48 -9.36
CA ALA A 9 8.83 7.43 -10.35
C ALA A 9 7.30 7.36 -10.45
N ASN A 10 6.74 6.17 -10.67
CA ASN A 10 5.29 6.00 -10.72
C ASN A 10 4.63 6.26 -9.35
N ALA A 11 5.28 5.90 -8.24
CA ALA A 11 4.74 6.11 -6.91
C ALA A 11 4.56 7.60 -6.57
N ARG A 12 5.49 8.47 -6.98
CA ARG A 12 5.35 9.94 -6.79
C ARG A 12 4.14 10.50 -7.52
N ASP A 13 3.89 10.05 -8.73
CA ASP A 13 2.71 10.47 -9.49
C ASP A 13 1.43 9.93 -8.84
N LEU A 14 1.39 8.66 -8.46
CA LEU A 14 0.23 8.08 -7.78
C LEU A 14 -0.06 8.73 -6.43
N VAL A 15 0.95 9.00 -5.60
CA VAL A 15 0.78 9.69 -4.32
C VAL A 15 0.17 11.07 -4.52
N ARG A 16 0.67 11.84 -5.50
CA ARG A 16 0.12 13.17 -5.82
C ARG A 16 -1.30 13.07 -6.35
N ASP A 17 -1.56 12.19 -7.31
CA ASP A 17 -2.82 12.15 -8.04
C ASP A 17 -3.96 11.57 -7.17
N TRP A 18 -3.62 10.76 -6.16
CA TRP A 18 -4.56 10.20 -5.19
C TRP A 18 -4.56 10.92 -3.83
N ASP A 19 -3.82 12.03 -3.72
CA ASP A 19 -3.72 12.86 -2.52
C ASP A 19 -3.32 12.07 -1.25
N LEU A 20 -2.40 11.11 -1.41
CA LEU A 20 -1.92 10.31 -0.29
C LEU A 20 -0.93 11.11 0.56
N SER A 21 -1.05 10.95 1.88
CA SER A 21 -0.29 11.69 2.89
C SER A 21 0.21 10.78 4.01
N GLU A 22 0.85 11.37 5.02
CA GLU A 22 1.28 10.69 6.25
C GLU A 22 0.11 10.18 7.11
N LYS A 23 -1.12 10.62 6.81
CA LYS A 23 -2.34 10.23 7.53
C LYS A 23 -3.00 8.98 6.96
N ASP A 24 -2.57 8.54 5.77
CA ASP A 24 -3.20 7.45 5.06
C ASP A 24 -2.72 6.08 5.52
N ILE A 25 -3.65 5.12 5.51
CA ILE A 25 -3.41 3.72 5.81
C ILE A 25 -3.57 2.93 4.50
N ILE A 26 -2.43 2.56 3.93
CA ILE A 26 -2.33 1.79 2.69
C ILE A 26 -2.38 0.30 3.03
N LEU A 27 -3.39 -0.42 2.55
CA LEU A 27 -3.50 -1.87 2.72
C LEU A 27 -3.31 -2.59 1.39
N SER A 28 -2.27 -3.42 1.30
CA SER A 28 -2.00 -4.25 0.12
C SER A 28 -2.52 -5.67 0.31
N LEU A 29 -3.57 -6.04 -0.43
CA LEU A 29 -4.09 -7.41 -0.53
C LEU A 29 -3.19 -8.32 -1.37
N SER A 30 -2.25 -7.75 -2.14
CA SER A 30 -1.27 -8.50 -2.91
C SER A 30 -0.18 -9.11 -2.02
N PRO A 31 0.24 -10.36 -2.24
CA PRO A 31 1.40 -10.94 -1.56
C PRO A 31 2.68 -10.14 -1.87
N LEU A 32 3.60 -10.03 -0.90
CA LEU A 32 4.87 -9.28 -1.06
C LEU A 32 5.79 -9.83 -2.18
N SER A 33 5.54 -11.06 -2.64
CA SER A 33 6.23 -11.67 -3.78
C SER A 33 5.75 -11.16 -5.14
N HIS A 34 4.64 -10.42 -5.20
CA HIS A 34 4.02 -9.92 -6.43
C HIS A 34 4.23 -8.41 -6.60
N HIS A 35 4.26 -7.95 -7.84
CA HIS A 35 4.59 -6.56 -8.17
C HIS A 35 3.63 -5.52 -7.58
N ILE A 36 2.34 -5.83 -7.39
CA ILE A 36 1.36 -4.89 -6.83
C ILE A 36 1.71 -4.51 -5.39
N ALA A 37 2.20 -5.46 -4.58
CA ALA A 37 2.67 -5.15 -3.23
C ALA A 37 3.82 -4.14 -3.22
N TRP A 38 4.66 -4.14 -4.27
CA TRP A 38 5.75 -3.18 -4.43
C TRP A 38 5.26 -1.80 -4.90
N VAL A 39 4.12 -1.72 -5.60
CA VAL A 39 3.45 -0.44 -5.86
C VAL A 39 2.98 0.19 -4.54
N ALA A 40 2.33 -0.61 -3.67
CA ALA A 40 1.90 -0.16 -2.35
C ALA A 40 3.08 0.29 -1.47
N MET A 41 4.15 -0.51 -1.41
CA MET A 41 5.36 -0.15 -0.67
C MET A 41 6.00 1.15 -1.17
N ALA A 42 6.05 1.35 -2.50
CA ALA A 42 6.63 2.56 -3.07
C ALA A 42 5.78 3.80 -2.75
N GLN A 43 4.44 3.72 -2.82
CA GLN A 43 3.56 4.81 -2.41
C GLN A 43 3.70 5.11 -0.91
N TRP A 44 3.74 4.09 -0.07
CA TRP A 44 3.97 4.22 1.37
C TRP A 44 5.29 4.95 1.69
N LEU A 45 6.40 4.55 1.04
CA LEU A 45 7.70 5.20 1.23
C LEU A 45 7.69 6.67 0.79
N VAL A 46 6.86 7.03 -0.18
CA VAL A 46 6.78 8.41 -0.70
C VAL A 46 5.85 9.28 0.15
N CYS A 47 4.69 8.78 0.58
CA CYS A 47 3.72 9.57 1.34
C CYS A 47 4.01 9.59 2.86
N GLY A 48 4.74 8.60 3.38
CA GLY A 48 5.10 8.51 4.80
C GLY A 48 3.96 8.05 5.72
N GLY A 49 2.88 7.48 5.17
CA GLY A 49 1.75 6.96 5.93
C GLY A 49 2.03 5.62 6.61
N GLN A 50 0.98 4.81 6.81
CA GLN A 50 1.08 3.46 7.35
C GLN A 50 0.86 2.41 6.26
N LEU A 51 1.66 1.34 6.27
CA LEU A 51 1.47 0.19 5.39
C LEU A 51 0.95 -1.01 6.19
N VAL A 52 -0.15 -1.58 5.72
CA VAL A 52 -0.75 -2.81 6.24
C VAL A 52 -0.63 -3.91 5.20
N THR A 53 -0.13 -5.08 5.59
CA THR A 53 -0.07 -6.24 4.70
C THR A 53 -1.41 -6.98 4.69
N GLY A 54 -1.76 -7.58 3.56
CA GLY A 54 -3.00 -8.32 3.35
C GLY A 54 -3.04 -9.71 4.00
N MET A 55 -2.36 -9.87 5.13
CA MET A 55 -2.25 -11.13 5.89
C MET A 55 -3.07 -11.03 7.19
N PRO A 56 -4.41 -11.18 7.12
CA PRO A 56 -5.24 -11.18 8.31
C PRO A 56 -4.95 -12.40 9.20
N PRO A 57 -5.23 -12.30 10.52
CA PRO A 57 -5.24 -13.46 11.42
C PRO A 57 -6.20 -14.56 10.93
N GLU A 58 -5.96 -15.79 11.38
CA GLU A 58 -6.83 -16.94 11.06
C GLU A 58 -8.29 -16.66 11.47
N GLY A 59 -9.23 -17.07 10.62
CA GLY A 59 -10.66 -16.88 10.83
C GLY A 59 -11.18 -15.47 10.53
N LYS A 60 -10.31 -14.50 10.20
CA LYS A 60 -10.73 -13.14 9.82
C LYS A 60 -10.82 -12.97 8.30
N SER A 61 -11.93 -12.40 7.82
CA SER A 61 -12.10 -12.15 6.39
C SER A 61 -11.25 -10.95 5.94
N ARG A 62 -10.99 -10.84 4.63
CA ARG A 62 -10.27 -9.68 4.07
C ARG A 62 -11.05 -8.38 4.25
N LEU A 63 -12.38 -8.42 4.18
CA LEU A 63 -13.20 -7.23 4.37
C LEU A 63 -13.14 -6.75 5.81
N ASP A 64 -13.25 -7.67 6.78
CA ASP A 64 -13.11 -7.33 8.19
C ASP A 64 -11.73 -6.74 8.49
N TRP A 65 -10.69 -7.27 7.83
CA TRP A 65 -9.32 -6.75 7.95
C TRP A 65 -9.17 -5.32 7.43
N ILE A 66 -9.80 -5.00 6.29
CA ILE A 66 -9.83 -3.64 5.73
C ILE A 66 -10.54 -2.68 6.69
N ILE A 67 -11.70 -3.09 7.21
CA ILE A 67 -12.51 -2.26 8.12
C ILE A 67 -11.77 -2.03 9.44
N GLU A 68 -11.19 -3.06 10.05
CA GLU A 68 -10.49 -2.98 11.34
C GLU A 68 -9.24 -2.11 11.29
N ASN A 69 -8.51 -2.13 10.16
CA ASN A 69 -7.34 -1.28 9.99
C ASN A 69 -7.70 0.14 9.51
N GLU A 70 -8.98 0.43 9.30
CA GLU A 70 -9.45 1.73 8.80
C GLU A 70 -8.70 2.16 7.52
N ALA A 71 -8.44 1.20 6.61
CA ALA A 71 -7.63 1.45 5.42
C ALA A 71 -8.27 2.55 4.56
N SER A 72 -7.56 3.67 4.39
CA SER A 72 -8.01 4.78 3.52
C SER A 72 -7.68 4.53 2.05
N TYR A 73 -6.78 3.58 1.77
CA TYR A 73 -6.37 3.21 0.43
C TYR A 73 -6.06 1.71 0.33
N VAL A 74 -6.66 1.00 -0.65
CA VAL A 74 -6.55 -0.46 -0.80
C VAL A 74 -6.04 -0.81 -2.19
N LEU A 75 -5.07 -1.74 -2.25
CA LEU A 75 -4.44 -2.27 -3.47
C LEU A 75 -4.47 -3.79 -3.54
#